data_AF-A0AAD9LCH7-F1
#
_entry.id   AF-A0AAD9LCH7-F1
#
_cell.length_a   1.000
_cell.length_b   1.000
_cell.length_c   1.000
_cell.angle_alpha   90.00
_cell.angle_beta   90.00
_cell.angle_gamma   90.00
#
_symmetry.space_group_name_H-M   'P 1'
#
loop_
_entity.id
_entity.type
_entity.pdbx_description
1 polymer ?
#
loop_
_entity_poly.entity_id
_entity_poly.type
_entity_poly.pdbx_seq_one_letter_code
_entity_poly.pdbx_strand_id
1 'polypeptide(L)'
;MQHVERRREQCRRNQARYRKKRNEYTLHLEQDIAWLRDQVPKLERQHEALLSVIPTTSNVWCVAVEYFRLFRHGHKAPVILHDTSGSPYELDEQFNFLQAAMASDVTDGCVFGPEAIMEQWRRYSACHGDLDIELLGLKMGPQNCVVASTMTSVTVTEEMLRHAFPHLLEDIVGRTLAGKLLGWRFTMRGSLGSLDNVARVFDQARITLEDTVNPLQLTQFKAKRAVLSLTTRFCLPQQGMTTLDYLSSGSAVVLQASPKSPTRPSLAVVTCQHVACPWLFPKYFLATWDWLQFVNEDHVRHSLQLLAVSGDDADNTKAEVLLELPLTPQVQTHESRDLALLTLEDPESWRQAEEQFGVQALTLLQEPCGQGDSVIFSGHRQLQEEQGCQIPKTVTGHFVGRSSSGQEFAWSQELLEEGMCGGAVLGAATDGCVGIVEGIVPTIVQGDEEPAMHDREAHAAWQMRQALAGHVAFIPSSEVKRFIEESDYLLLTGMEVPPYM
;
A
#
# COMPACT_ATOMS: atom_id res chain seq x y z
N MET A 1 -10.68 43.17 -33.47
CA MET A 1 -10.97 43.80 -32.15
C MET A 1 -12.18 43.18 -31.45
N GLN A 2 -13.39 43.21 -32.03
CA GLN A 2 -14.61 42.73 -31.38
C GLN A 2 -14.60 41.23 -30.96
N HIS A 3 -13.87 40.37 -31.67
CA HIS A 3 -13.71 38.95 -31.30
C HIS A 3 -12.84 38.76 -30.05
N VAL A 4 -11.84 39.62 -29.84
CA VAL A 4 -10.94 39.57 -28.68
C VAL A 4 -11.68 40.04 -27.42
N GLU A 5 -12.52 41.06 -27.55
CA GLU A 5 -13.36 41.56 -26.46
C GLU A 5 -14.46 40.59 -26.07
N ARG A 6 -15.12 39.95 -27.05
CA ARG A 6 -16.08 38.86 -26.77
C ARG A 6 -15.42 37.68 -26.05
N ARG A 7 -14.21 37.30 -26.44
CA ARG A 7 -13.45 36.22 -25.79
C ARG A 7 -13.05 36.58 -24.36
N ARG A 8 -12.60 37.82 -24.11
CA ARG A 8 -12.30 38.33 -22.76
C ARG A 8 -13.54 38.36 -21.86
N GLU A 9 -14.70 38.75 -22.38
CA GLU A 9 -15.96 38.75 -21.64
C GLU A 9 -16.42 37.34 -21.30
N GLN A 10 -16.25 36.40 -22.23
CA GLN A 10 -16.58 34.99 -22.01
C GLN A 10 -15.66 34.35 -20.95
N CYS A 11 -14.37 34.68 -20.96
CA CYS A 11 -13.43 34.27 -19.92
C CYS A 11 -13.79 34.84 -18.53
N ARG A 12 -14.19 36.11 -18.43
CA ARG A 12 -14.67 36.70 -17.17
C ARG A 12 -15.88 35.95 -16.61
N ARG A 13 -16.83 35.60 -17.48
CA ARG A 13 -18.03 34.83 -17.10
C ARG A 13 -17.66 33.41 -16.66
N ASN A 14 -16.71 32.76 -17.34
CA ASN A 14 -16.23 31.42 -16.96
C ASN A 14 -15.48 31.43 -15.63
N GLN A 15 -14.60 32.42 -15.38
CA GLN A 15 -13.92 32.58 -14.09
C GLN A 15 -14.89 32.87 -12.94
N ALA A 16 -15.91 33.70 -13.19
CA ALA A 16 -16.97 33.93 -12.20
C ALA A 16 -17.74 32.64 -11.89
N ARG A 17 -18.04 31.82 -12.91
CA ARG A 17 -18.68 30.52 -12.74
C ARG A 17 -17.78 29.52 -12.02
N TYR A 18 -16.48 29.47 -12.30
CA TYR A 18 -15.51 28.62 -11.61
C TYR A 18 -15.38 29.00 -10.13
N ARG A 19 -15.20 30.29 -9.81
CA ARG A 19 -15.13 30.76 -8.42
C ARG A 19 -16.43 30.46 -7.66
N LYS A 20 -17.58 30.62 -8.31
CA LYS A 20 -18.87 30.28 -7.73
C LYS A 20 -18.98 28.79 -7.44
N LYS A 21 -18.63 27.93 -8.41
CA LYS A 21 -18.68 26.46 -8.26
C LYS A 21 -17.70 25.95 -7.19
N ARG A 22 -16.51 26.56 -7.08
CA ARG A 22 -15.54 26.25 -6.03
C ARG A 22 -16.08 26.63 -4.65
N ASN A 23 -16.64 27.84 -4.51
CA ASN A 23 -17.22 28.27 -3.24
C ASN A 23 -18.46 27.44 -2.85
N GLU A 24 -19.30 27.06 -3.82
CA GLU A 24 -20.44 26.15 -3.60
C GLU A 24 -19.95 24.76 -3.16
N TYR A 25 -18.88 24.24 -3.76
CA TYR A 25 -18.28 22.97 -3.37
C TYR A 25 -17.67 23.03 -1.95
N THR A 26 -16.90 24.07 -1.64
CA THR A 26 -16.34 24.26 -0.29
C THR A 26 -17.46 24.40 0.76
N LEU A 27 -18.51 25.16 0.45
CA LEU A 27 -19.66 25.31 1.35
C LEU A 27 -20.40 23.98 1.55
N HIS A 28 -20.58 23.19 0.49
CA HIS A 28 -21.20 21.87 0.59
C HIS A 28 -20.33 20.92 1.42
N LEU A 29 -19.02 20.94 1.22
CA LEU A 29 -18.08 20.12 1.99
C LEU A 29 -18.07 20.52 3.47
N GLU A 30 -18.11 21.82 3.78
CA GLU A 30 -18.24 22.31 5.15
C GLU A 30 -19.57 21.90 5.79
N GLN A 31 -20.67 21.91 5.02
CA GLN A 31 -21.98 21.42 5.46
C GLN A 31 -21.97 19.91 5.69
N ASP A 32 -21.36 19.14 4.80
CA ASP A 32 -21.22 17.68 4.90
C ASP A 32 -20.35 17.30 6.11
N ILE A 33 -19.24 18.01 6.34
CA ILE A 33 -18.38 17.81 7.53
C ILE A 33 -19.15 18.14 8.81
N ALA A 34 -19.88 19.26 8.84
CA ALA A 34 -20.69 19.64 9.99
C ALA A 34 -21.81 18.61 10.24
N TRP A 35 -22.46 18.14 9.18
CA TRP A 35 -23.49 17.11 9.25
C TRP A 35 -22.93 15.77 9.73
N LEU A 36 -21.80 15.33 9.21
CA LEU A 36 -21.12 14.11 9.64
C LEU A 36 -20.68 14.19 11.11
N ARG A 37 -20.13 15.33 11.54
CA ARG A 37 -19.77 15.57 12.95
C ARG A 37 -20.97 15.53 13.90
N ASP A 38 -22.16 15.90 13.43
CA ASP A 38 -23.41 15.76 14.21
C ASP A 38 -23.97 14.33 14.16
N GLN A 39 -23.87 13.65 13.01
CA GLN A 39 -24.40 12.30 12.84
C GLN A 39 -23.58 11.24 13.57
N VAL A 40 -22.24 11.36 13.64
CA VAL A 40 -21.39 10.35 14.30
C VAL A 40 -21.79 10.13 15.77
N PRO A 41 -21.87 11.16 16.64
CA PRO A 41 -22.30 10.97 18.03
C PRO A 41 -23.76 10.52 18.18
N LYS A 42 -24.60 10.77 17.18
CA LYS A 42 -26.00 10.34 17.18
C LYS A 42 -26.12 8.86 16.83
N LEU A 43 -25.41 8.41 15.81
CA LEU A 43 -25.33 7.02 15.39
C LEU A 43 -24.63 6.17 16.45
N GLU A 44 -23.59 6.69 17.11
CA GLU A 44 -22.94 6.02 18.25
C GLU A 44 -23.93 5.80 19.40
N ARG A 45 -24.71 6.82 19.78
CA ARG A 45 -25.76 6.67 20.81
C ARG A 45 -26.88 5.72 20.39
N GLN A 46 -27.26 5.73 19.11
CA GLN A 46 -28.25 4.78 18.58
C GLN A 46 -27.71 3.35 18.58
N HIS A 47 -26.43 3.17 18.26
CA HIS A 47 -25.73 1.90 18.32
C HIS A 47 -25.65 1.37 19.75
N GLU A 48 -25.24 2.20 20.72
CA GLU A 48 -25.24 1.85 22.15
C GLU A 48 -26.64 1.49 22.66
N ALA A 49 -27.67 2.24 22.25
CA ALA A 49 -29.06 1.95 22.60
C ALA A 49 -29.55 0.63 21.98
N LEU A 50 -29.21 0.35 20.72
CA LEU A 50 -29.56 -0.92 20.05
C LEU A 50 -28.84 -2.11 20.70
N LEU A 51 -27.57 -1.96 21.05
CA LEU A 51 -26.80 -3.00 21.77
C LEU A 51 -27.44 -3.35 23.13
N SER A 52 -28.13 -2.42 23.78
CA SER A 52 -28.84 -2.67 25.05
C SER A 52 -30.18 -3.41 24.92
N VAL A 53 -30.75 -3.50 23.71
CA VAL A 53 -32.12 -4.01 23.46
C VAL A 53 -32.14 -5.36 22.74
N ILE A 54 -31.04 -5.78 22.12
CA ILE A 54 -31.01 -6.99 21.27
C ILE A 54 -30.76 -8.25 22.13
N PRO A 55 -31.65 -9.27 22.08
CA PRO A 55 -31.40 -10.57 22.69
C PRO A 55 -30.16 -11.24 22.08
N THR A 56 -29.31 -11.81 22.91
CA THR A 56 -27.97 -12.36 22.58
C THR A 56 -27.94 -13.54 21.61
N THR A 57 -29.08 -14.02 21.09
CA THR A 57 -29.16 -15.33 20.39
C THR A 57 -29.93 -15.35 19.06
N SER A 58 -30.12 -14.24 18.33
CA SER A 58 -30.98 -14.26 17.12
C SER A 58 -30.31 -14.13 15.75
N ASN A 59 -29.03 -13.75 15.63
CA ASN A 59 -28.31 -13.78 14.35
C ASN A 59 -26.78 -13.82 14.51
N VAL A 60 -26.08 -14.18 13.43
CA VAL A 60 -24.62 -14.37 13.38
C VAL A 60 -23.82 -13.12 13.79
N TRP A 61 -24.37 -11.92 13.61
CA TRP A 61 -23.72 -10.68 14.04
C TRP A 61 -23.72 -10.53 15.56
N CYS A 62 -24.84 -10.86 16.21
CA CYS A 62 -24.94 -10.83 17.67
C CYS A 62 -23.97 -11.84 18.29
N VAL A 63 -23.87 -13.04 17.70
CA VAL A 63 -22.91 -14.06 18.12
C VAL A 63 -21.47 -13.56 17.96
N ALA A 64 -21.13 -12.89 16.84
CA ALA A 64 -19.80 -12.34 16.64
C ALA A 64 -19.47 -11.22 17.64
N VAL A 65 -20.38 -10.26 17.86
CA VAL A 65 -20.20 -9.20 18.85
C VAL A 65 -20.01 -9.79 20.25
N GLU A 66 -20.83 -10.76 20.63
CA GLU A 66 -20.78 -11.39 21.94
C GLU A 66 -19.50 -12.22 22.14
N TYR A 67 -19.03 -12.90 21.10
CA TYR A 67 -17.73 -13.59 21.11
C TYR A 67 -16.60 -12.62 21.42
N PHE A 68 -16.48 -11.50 20.68
CA PHE A 68 -15.42 -10.53 20.92
C PHE A 68 -15.57 -9.83 22.28
N ARG A 69 -16.80 -9.59 22.76
CA ARG A 69 -17.04 -9.08 24.12
C ARG A 69 -16.50 -10.03 25.18
N LEU A 70 -16.80 -11.32 25.06
CA LEU A 70 -16.42 -12.34 26.03
C LEU A 70 -14.92 -12.59 26.04
N PHE A 71 -14.28 -12.66 24.87
CA PHE A 71 -12.86 -12.98 24.71
C PHE A 71 -11.94 -11.75 24.56
N ARG A 72 -12.47 -10.52 24.72
CA ARG A 72 -11.72 -9.26 24.62
C ARG A 72 -10.37 -9.29 25.34
N HIS A 73 -10.36 -9.86 26.55
CA HIS A 73 -9.17 -9.96 27.39
C HIS A 73 -8.64 -11.40 27.52
N GLY A 74 -8.97 -12.27 26.57
CA GLY A 74 -8.68 -13.69 26.61
C GLY A 74 -9.61 -14.46 27.56
N HIS A 75 -9.14 -15.64 27.97
CA HIS A 75 -9.82 -16.55 28.88
C HIS A 75 -9.86 -15.98 30.31
N LYS A 76 -11.06 -15.86 30.87
CA LYS A 76 -11.27 -15.48 32.26
C LYS A 76 -11.34 -16.75 33.09
N ALA A 77 -10.31 -17.00 33.91
CA ALA A 77 -10.35 -18.13 34.83
C ALA A 77 -11.58 -18.04 35.75
N PRO A 78 -12.31 -19.14 35.99
CA PRO A 78 -13.48 -19.11 36.85
C PRO A 78 -13.08 -18.67 38.26
N VAL A 79 -13.77 -17.66 38.78
CA VAL A 79 -13.61 -17.23 40.18
C VAL A 79 -14.21 -18.32 41.05
N ILE A 80 -13.36 -19.16 41.66
CA ILE A 80 -13.80 -20.11 42.66
C ILE A 80 -14.16 -19.30 43.91
N LEU A 81 -15.42 -18.87 44.00
CA LEU A 81 -15.99 -18.47 45.28
C LEU A 81 -16.14 -19.76 46.09
N HIS A 82 -15.31 -19.88 47.14
CA HIS A 82 -15.43 -20.91 48.16
C HIS A 82 -16.73 -20.71 48.96
N ASP A 83 -17.89 -20.98 48.35
CA ASP A 83 -19.14 -21.36 49.01
C ASP A 83 -20.29 -21.27 48.00
N THR A 84 -20.53 -22.32 47.21
CA THR A 84 -21.86 -22.92 47.01
C THR A 84 -21.76 -24.13 46.08
N SER A 85 -22.64 -25.08 46.34
CA SER A 85 -22.83 -26.38 45.69
C SER A 85 -23.28 -26.29 44.22
N GLY A 86 -22.51 -25.64 43.36
CA GLY A 86 -22.65 -25.69 41.90
C GLY A 86 -21.55 -26.54 41.26
N SER A 87 -21.87 -27.22 40.16
CA SER A 87 -20.86 -27.96 39.39
C SER A 87 -19.82 -26.97 38.84
N PRO A 88 -18.50 -27.27 38.86
CA PRO A 88 -17.47 -26.38 38.30
C PRO A 88 -17.70 -25.99 36.83
N TYR A 89 -18.49 -26.78 36.11
CA TYR A 89 -18.86 -26.56 34.71
C TYR A 89 -19.98 -25.52 34.53
N GLU A 90 -20.75 -25.19 35.56
CA GLU A 90 -21.89 -24.26 35.46
C GLU A 90 -21.48 -22.77 35.46
N LEU A 91 -20.21 -22.45 35.75
CA LEU A 91 -19.72 -21.07 35.92
C LEU A 91 -18.80 -20.55 34.80
N ASP A 92 -18.48 -21.36 33.79
CA ASP A 92 -17.63 -20.93 32.67
C ASP A 92 -18.49 -20.28 31.56
N GLU A 93 -18.82 -18.99 31.75
CA GLU A 93 -19.64 -18.17 30.83
C GLU A 93 -19.09 -18.22 29.39
N GLN A 94 -17.77 -18.24 29.24
CA GLN A 94 -17.09 -18.32 27.94
C GLN A 94 -17.30 -19.68 27.29
N PHE A 95 -17.08 -20.78 28.01
CA PHE A 95 -17.30 -22.12 27.47
C PHE A 95 -18.78 -22.38 27.14
N ASN A 96 -19.69 -22.00 28.03
CA ASN A 96 -21.13 -22.15 27.83
C ASN A 96 -21.61 -21.38 26.59
N PHE A 97 -21.07 -20.18 26.36
CA PHE A 97 -21.34 -19.42 25.15
C PHE A 97 -20.85 -20.14 23.89
N LEU A 98 -19.60 -20.62 23.88
CA LEU A 98 -19.05 -21.35 22.72
C LEU A 98 -19.90 -22.59 22.40
N GLN A 99 -20.28 -23.37 23.42
CA GLN A 99 -21.09 -24.58 23.25
C GLN A 99 -22.50 -24.28 22.74
N ALA A 100 -23.11 -23.17 23.16
CA ALA A 100 -24.45 -22.78 22.73
C ALA A 100 -24.47 -22.13 21.33
N ALA A 101 -23.42 -21.39 20.97
CA ALA A 101 -23.40 -20.55 19.77
C ALA A 101 -22.72 -21.19 18.56
N MET A 102 -21.87 -22.20 18.75
CA MET A 102 -21.05 -22.78 17.68
C MET A 102 -21.47 -24.20 17.31
N ALA A 103 -21.31 -24.54 16.03
CA ALA A 103 -21.47 -25.90 15.55
C ALA A 103 -20.29 -26.78 16.02
N SER A 104 -20.50 -28.10 16.12
CA SER A 104 -19.47 -29.03 16.59
C SER A 104 -18.25 -29.13 15.66
N ASP A 105 -18.42 -28.77 14.39
CA ASP A 105 -17.38 -28.74 13.36
C ASP A 105 -16.80 -27.34 13.13
N VAL A 106 -17.15 -26.36 13.97
CA VAL A 106 -16.50 -25.06 13.97
C VAL A 106 -14.99 -25.25 14.09
N THR A 107 -14.21 -24.50 13.33
CA THR A 107 -12.76 -24.50 13.43
C THR A 107 -12.27 -23.10 13.70
N ASP A 108 -11.03 -22.98 14.18
CA ASP A 108 -10.27 -21.73 14.18
C ASP A 108 -9.08 -21.74 13.18
N GLY A 109 -9.05 -22.76 12.33
CA GLY A 109 -7.99 -23.08 11.38
C GLY A 109 -6.95 -24.05 11.90
N CYS A 110 -6.94 -24.33 13.21
CA CYS A 110 -5.98 -25.21 13.87
C CYS A 110 -6.66 -26.35 14.62
N VAL A 111 -7.78 -26.07 15.27
CA VAL A 111 -8.56 -27.06 16.03
C VAL A 111 -10.02 -27.06 15.60
N PHE A 112 -10.76 -28.11 16.00
CA PHE A 112 -12.18 -28.27 15.71
C PHE A 112 -12.97 -28.39 17.00
N GLY A 113 -14.14 -27.75 17.03
CA GLY A 113 -15.11 -27.80 18.10
C GLY A 113 -14.89 -26.74 19.19
N PRO A 114 -15.98 -26.36 19.89
CA PRO A 114 -15.94 -25.34 20.94
C PRO A 114 -15.04 -25.73 22.12
N GLU A 115 -14.92 -27.01 22.45
CA GLU A 115 -14.02 -27.51 23.49
C GLU A 115 -12.54 -27.23 23.17
N ALA A 116 -12.14 -27.48 21.93
CA ALA A 116 -10.74 -27.30 21.52
C ALA A 116 -10.39 -25.81 21.38
N ILE A 117 -11.32 -25.01 20.85
CA ILE A 117 -11.18 -23.53 20.80
C ILE A 117 -11.04 -22.96 22.21
N MET A 118 -11.83 -23.45 23.18
CA MET A 118 -11.72 -23.01 24.57
C MET A 118 -10.37 -23.35 25.19
N GLU A 119 -9.87 -24.57 24.95
CA GLU A 119 -8.56 -24.98 25.43
C GLU A 119 -7.42 -24.15 24.82
N GLN A 120 -7.58 -23.73 23.57
CA GLN A 120 -6.65 -22.83 22.91
C GLN A 120 -6.66 -21.42 23.54
N TRP A 121 -7.83 -20.87 23.87
CA TRP A 121 -7.95 -19.63 24.64
C TRP A 121 -7.30 -19.72 26.02
N ARG A 122 -7.42 -20.86 26.71
CA ARG A 122 -6.74 -21.11 27.99
C ARG A 122 -5.22 -21.04 27.84
N ARG A 123 -4.67 -21.68 26.80
CA ARG A 123 -3.23 -21.65 26.50
C ARG A 123 -2.75 -20.26 26.13
N TYR A 124 -3.50 -19.53 25.29
CA TYR A 124 -3.14 -18.16 24.93
C TYR A 124 -3.15 -17.23 26.12
N SER A 125 -4.08 -17.39 27.05
CA SER A 125 -4.16 -16.50 28.20
C SER A 125 -3.03 -16.73 29.21
N ALA A 126 -2.36 -17.88 29.16
CA ALA A 126 -1.11 -18.09 29.90
C ALA A 126 0.06 -17.26 29.34
N CYS A 127 0.06 -16.94 28.05
CA CYS A 127 1.13 -16.20 27.39
C CYS A 127 0.96 -14.67 27.47
N HIS A 128 -0.23 -14.16 27.82
CA HIS A 128 -0.55 -12.72 27.66
C HIS A 128 -1.16 -12.15 28.94
N GLY A 129 -0.47 -11.21 29.59
CA GLY A 129 -0.94 -10.57 30.83
C GLY A 129 -1.87 -9.36 30.63
N ASP A 130 -1.91 -8.79 29.42
CA ASP A 130 -2.63 -7.55 29.09
C ASP A 130 -3.09 -7.61 27.62
N LEU A 131 -3.86 -8.65 27.29
CA LEU A 131 -4.50 -8.79 25.99
C LEU A 131 -5.74 -7.90 25.93
N ASP A 132 -5.89 -7.13 24.86
CA ASP A 132 -7.10 -6.35 24.57
C ASP A 132 -7.44 -6.47 23.09
N ILE A 133 -8.59 -7.07 22.78
CA ILE A 133 -9.10 -7.25 21.42
C ILE A 133 -10.33 -6.37 21.25
N GLU A 134 -10.17 -5.29 20.48
CA GLU A 134 -11.24 -4.38 20.13
C GLU A 134 -11.87 -4.78 18.79
N LEU A 135 -13.20 -4.91 18.77
CA LEU A 135 -13.96 -5.13 17.54
C LEU A 135 -14.20 -3.79 16.83
N LEU A 136 -13.52 -3.55 15.70
CA LEU A 136 -13.64 -2.33 14.91
C LEU A 136 -14.86 -2.35 13.97
N GLY A 137 -15.25 -3.53 13.51
CA GLY A 137 -16.38 -3.66 12.60
C GLY A 137 -16.67 -5.08 12.17
N LEU A 138 -17.88 -5.30 11.68
CA LEU A 138 -18.34 -6.56 11.14
C LEU A 138 -18.86 -6.33 9.72
N LYS A 139 -18.47 -7.18 8.77
CA LYS A 139 -18.99 -7.18 7.39
C LYS A 139 -19.30 -8.58 6.91
N MET A 140 -20.16 -8.68 5.89
CA MET A 140 -20.49 -9.97 5.29
C MET A 140 -19.40 -10.30 4.28
N GLY A 141 -18.77 -11.45 4.46
CA GLY A 141 -17.82 -12.01 3.53
C GLY A 141 -18.50 -12.92 2.49
N PRO A 142 -17.71 -13.49 1.58
CA PRO A 142 -18.21 -14.50 0.65
C PRO A 142 -18.79 -15.70 1.40
N GLN A 143 -19.75 -16.41 0.79
CA GLN A 143 -20.32 -17.66 1.34
C GLN A 143 -21.05 -17.50 2.69
N ASN A 144 -21.68 -16.34 2.94
CA ASN A 144 -22.42 -16.03 4.18
C ASN A 144 -21.56 -16.07 5.46
N CYS A 145 -20.25 -15.89 5.35
CA CYS A 145 -19.37 -15.79 6.52
C CYS A 145 -19.38 -14.35 7.08
N VAL A 146 -19.34 -14.20 8.40
CA VAL A 146 -19.11 -12.89 9.03
C VAL A 146 -17.62 -12.65 9.17
N VAL A 147 -17.16 -11.50 8.69
CA VAL A 147 -15.77 -11.04 8.82
C VAL A 147 -15.70 -9.90 9.82
N ALA A 148 -14.94 -10.12 10.89
CA ALA A 148 -14.68 -9.15 11.95
C ALA A 148 -13.33 -8.46 11.74
N SER A 149 -13.34 -7.14 11.66
CA SER A 149 -12.13 -6.32 11.75
C SER A 149 -11.85 -6.01 13.21
N THR A 150 -10.63 -6.28 13.67
CA THR A 150 -10.24 -6.12 15.08
C THR A 150 -8.94 -5.36 15.22
N MET A 151 -8.74 -4.75 16.38
CA MET A 151 -7.46 -4.23 16.84
C MET A 151 -7.06 -4.98 18.10
N THR A 152 -5.96 -5.72 18.03
CA THR A 152 -5.42 -6.48 19.17
C THR A 152 -4.22 -5.76 19.73
N SER A 153 -4.28 -5.36 20.99
CA SER A 153 -3.13 -4.87 21.74
C SER A 153 -2.67 -5.95 22.72
N VAL A 154 -1.36 -6.16 22.80
CA VAL A 154 -0.78 -7.10 23.75
C VAL A 154 0.58 -6.65 24.23
N THR A 155 0.84 -6.89 25.51
CA THR A 155 2.14 -6.62 26.14
C THR A 155 2.98 -7.88 26.19
N VAL A 156 4.21 -7.81 25.70
CA VAL A 156 5.16 -8.93 25.74
C VAL A 156 5.53 -9.22 27.20
N THR A 157 5.19 -10.40 27.67
CA THR A 157 5.54 -10.87 29.02
C THR A 157 6.69 -11.86 28.97
N GLU A 158 7.31 -12.12 30.13
CA GLU A 158 8.34 -13.16 30.22
C GLU A 158 7.76 -14.54 29.86
N GLU A 159 6.49 -14.77 30.21
CA GLU A 159 5.80 -16.01 29.89
C GLU A 159 5.54 -16.16 28.39
N MET A 160 5.22 -15.05 27.69
CA MET A 160 5.13 -15.00 26.24
C MET A 160 6.45 -15.39 25.58
N LEU A 161 7.57 -14.84 26.07
CA LEU A 161 8.90 -15.12 25.53
C LEU A 161 9.29 -16.59 25.74
N ARG A 162 8.93 -17.18 26.89
CA ARG A 162 9.18 -18.61 27.16
C ARG A 162 8.36 -19.55 26.30
N HIS A 163 7.09 -19.22 26.06
CA HIS A 163 6.16 -20.16 25.43
C HIS A 163 5.99 -19.94 23.92
N ALA A 164 5.93 -18.68 23.47
CA ALA A 164 5.74 -18.32 22.06
C ALA A 164 7.07 -18.09 21.33
N PHE A 165 8.10 -17.58 22.02
CA PHE A 165 9.40 -17.26 21.41
C PHE A 165 10.59 -17.92 22.12
N PRO A 166 10.56 -19.24 22.43
CA PRO A 166 11.62 -19.89 23.20
C PRO A 166 13.00 -19.75 22.57
N HIS A 167 13.07 -19.67 21.24
CA HIS A 167 14.29 -19.46 20.45
C HIS A 167 15.00 -18.14 20.76
N LEU A 168 14.27 -17.09 21.14
CA LEU A 168 14.87 -15.83 21.60
C LEU A 168 15.59 -16.00 22.94
N LEU A 169 15.35 -17.08 23.69
CA LEU A 169 16.02 -17.30 24.97
C LEU A 169 17.26 -18.19 24.85
N GLU A 170 17.58 -18.71 23.66
CA GLU A 170 18.62 -19.72 23.46
C GLU A 170 20.04 -19.11 23.40
N ASP A 171 20.23 -18.03 22.64
CA ASP A 171 21.52 -17.38 22.43
C ASP A 171 21.61 -15.96 23.04
N ILE A 172 22.81 -15.35 22.98
CA ILE A 172 23.07 -14.03 23.57
C ILE A 172 22.34 -12.91 22.82
N VAL A 173 22.21 -13.03 21.50
CA VAL A 173 21.58 -12.01 20.63
C VAL A 173 20.07 -12.02 20.87
N GLY A 174 19.46 -13.20 20.84
CA GLY A 174 18.07 -13.44 21.20
C GLY A 174 17.76 -12.94 22.61
N ARG A 175 18.57 -13.26 23.62
CA ARG A 175 18.30 -12.83 25.01
C ARG A 175 18.36 -11.31 25.16
N THR A 176 19.24 -10.66 24.40
CA THR A 176 19.30 -9.20 24.34
C THR A 176 18.03 -8.61 23.72
N LEU A 177 17.52 -9.23 22.64
CA LEU A 177 16.26 -8.83 22.00
C LEU A 177 15.04 -9.10 22.91
N ALA A 178 14.97 -10.27 23.54
CA ALA A 178 13.96 -10.64 24.51
C ALA A 178 13.89 -9.63 25.67
N GLY A 179 15.05 -9.19 26.17
CA GLY A 179 15.14 -8.14 27.20
C GLY A 179 14.64 -6.77 26.73
N LYS A 180 14.78 -6.44 25.44
CA LYS A 180 14.23 -5.20 24.86
C LYS A 180 12.72 -5.28 24.60
N LEU A 181 12.23 -6.47 24.23
CA LEU A 181 10.82 -6.70 23.95
C LEU A 181 9.99 -6.82 25.23
N LEU A 182 10.56 -7.27 26.34
CA LEU A 182 9.84 -7.44 27.60
C LEU A 182 9.19 -6.13 28.06
N GLY A 183 7.87 -6.17 28.29
CA GLY A 183 7.07 -5.00 28.68
C GLY A 183 6.69 -4.09 27.52
N TRP A 184 7.14 -4.36 26.30
CA TRP A 184 6.70 -3.65 25.11
C TRP A 184 5.25 -4.04 24.77
N ARG A 185 4.40 -3.02 24.56
CA ARG A 185 3.02 -3.19 24.12
C ARG A 185 2.93 -2.87 22.63
N PHE A 186 2.49 -3.84 21.83
CA PHE A 186 2.27 -3.66 20.41
C PHE A 186 0.80 -3.82 20.06
N THR A 187 0.40 -3.21 18.95
CA THR A 187 -0.99 -3.22 18.47
C THR A 187 -1.04 -3.72 17.02
N MET A 188 -1.93 -4.65 16.73
CA MET A 188 -2.08 -5.30 15.43
C MET A 188 -3.51 -5.16 14.93
N ARG A 189 -3.70 -4.84 13.64
CA ARG A 189 -5.00 -4.92 12.99
C ARG A 189 -5.19 -6.30 12.39
N GLY A 190 -6.32 -6.94 12.68
CA GLY A 190 -6.69 -8.25 12.14
C GLY A 190 -8.04 -8.24 11.43
N SER A 191 -8.23 -9.11 10.45
CA SER A 191 -9.55 -9.45 9.90
C SER A 191 -9.83 -10.93 10.09
N LEU A 192 -10.77 -11.29 10.96
CA LEU A 192 -11.22 -12.67 11.20
C LEU A 192 -12.46 -12.96 10.37
N GLY A 193 -12.36 -13.74 9.29
CA GLY A 193 -13.52 -14.40 8.69
C GLY A 193 -13.84 -15.65 9.49
N SER A 194 -15.08 -15.79 10.00
CA SER A 194 -15.63 -16.99 10.65
C SER A 194 -14.59 -17.91 11.32
N LEU A 195 -14.11 -17.52 12.51
CA LEU A 195 -13.13 -18.26 13.31
C LEU A 195 -12.06 -18.92 12.41
N ASP A 196 -11.22 -18.10 11.82
CA ASP A 196 -9.92 -18.50 11.32
C ASP A 196 -9.00 -17.37 11.77
N ASN A 197 -7.88 -17.73 12.42
CA ASN A 197 -6.73 -16.84 12.73
C ASN A 197 -6.67 -16.17 14.10
N VAL A 198 -6.59 -16.94 15.19
CA VAL A 198 -5.78 -16.50 16.35
C VAL A 198 -4.39 -17.16 16.31
N ALA A 199 -4.28 -18.40 15.84
CA ALA A 199 -2.99 -19.09 15.73
C ALA A 199 -2.06 -18.50 14.65
N ARG A 200 -2.60 -18.06 13.50
CA ARG A 200 -1.80 -17.46 12.42
C ARG A 200 -1.21 -16.08 12.77
N VAL A 201 -1.81 -15.36 13.71
CA VAL A 201 -1.29 -14.06 14.20
C VAL A 201 0.06 -14.24 14.90
N PHE A 202 0.33 -15.42 15.48
CA PHE A 202 1.57 -15.72 16.17
C PHE A 202 2.52 -16.65 15.39
N ASP A 203 2.01 -17.45 14.44
CA ASP A 203 2.88 -18.21 13.52
C ASP A 203 3.54 -17.30 12.45
N GLN A 204 2.94 -16.14 12.18
CA GLN A 204 3.55 -15.04 11.41
C GLN A 204 4.50 -14.17 12.24
N ALA A 205 4.53 -14.32 13.57
CA ALA A 205 5.57 -13.75 14.41
C ALA A 205 6.83 -14.64 14.39
N ARG A 206 7.24 -15.12 13.21
CA ARG A 206 8.67 -15.33 13.01
C ARG A 206 9.26 -13.94 13.05
N ILE A 207 9.82 -13.57 14.21
CA ILE A 207 10.89 -12.58 14.26
C ILE A 207 12.02 -13.21 13.44
N THR A 208 11.93 -13.07 12.12
CA THR A 208 13.11 -12.95 11.30
C THR A 208 13.86 -11.82 11.94
N LEU A 209 15.02 -12.15 12.53
CA LEU A 209 16.08 -11.21 12.77
C LEU A 209 16.08 -10.25 11.59
N GLU A 210 15.64 -9.03 11.85
CA GLU A 210 15.82 -7.91 10.94
C GLU A 210 17.33 -7.75 10.79
N ASP A 211 17.91 -8.52 9.88
CA ASP A 211 18.85 -7.90 8.98
C ASP A 211 18.03 -6.84 8.26
N THR A 212 18.15 -5.63 8.78
CA THR A 212 17.90 -4.39 8.07
C THR A 212 18.54 -4.51 6.70
N VAL A 213 17.79 -5.01 5.71
CA VAL A 213 18.15 -4.90 4.30
C VAL A 213 17.92 -3.44 3.99
N ASN A 214 19.03 -2.71 4.05
CA ASN A 214 19.20 -1.36 3.58
C ASN A 214 19.62 -1.50 2.12
N PRO A 215 18.72 -1.31 1.13
CA PRO A 215 19.22 -0.99 -0.19
C PRO A 215 19.89 0.37 -0.05
N LEU A 216 21.17 0.45 -0.42
CA LEU A 216 22.15 1.51 -0.16
C LEU A 216 23.10 1.18 1.00
N GLN A 217 24.32 0.76 0.65
CA GLN A 217 25.44 0.64 1.58
C GLN A 217 25.74 2.01 2.23
N LEU A 218 25.24 2.20 3.44
CA LEU A 218 25.35 3.40 4.28
C LEU A 218 26.45 3.24 5.32
N THR A 219 27.53 4.01 5.19
CA THR A 219 28.49 4.25 6.28
C THR A 219 28.33 5.60 6.97
N GLN A 220 27.27 6.40 6.70
CA GLN A 220 27.06 7.64 7.48
C GLN A 220 25.63 8.13 7.78
N PHE A 221 24.54 7.46 7.36
CA PHE A 221 23.16 7.82 7.76
C PHE A 221 22.29 6.58 8.09
N LYS A 222 22.53 5.94 9.24
CA LYS A 222 21.90 4.66 9.61
C LYS A 222 20.45 4.71 10.13
N ALA A 223 19.68 5.79 9.93
CA ALA A 223 18.36 5.94 10.61
C ALA A 223 17.23 6.62 9.80
N LYS A 224 17.37 6.84 8.49
CA LYS A 224 16.30 7.45 7.67
C LYS A 224 15.89 6.51 6.54
N ARG A 225 14.58 6.20 6.43
CA ARG A 225 14.00 5.56 5.25
C ARG A 225 13.90 6.60 4.15
N ALA A 226 14.45 6.34 2.97
CA ALA A 226 14.46 7.31 1.88
C ALA A 226 14.12 6.67 0.52
N VAL A 227 13.45 7.43 -0.33
CA VAL A 227 13.08 7.03 -1.69
C VAL A 227 13.12 8.20 -2.65
N LEU A 228 13.21 7.90 -3.94
CA LEU A 228 13.14 8.88 -4.99
C LEU A 228 11.71 9.01 -5.52
N SER A 229 11.29 10.23 -5.74
CA SER A 229 9.98 10.55 -6.31
C SER A 229 10.14 11.46 -7.52
N LEU A 230 9.45 11.12 -8.62
CA LEU A 230 9.18 12.07 -9.67
C LEU A 230 8.05 12.98 -9.21
N THR A 231 8.31 14.28 -9.13
CA THR A 231 7.28 15.29 -8.94
C THR A 231 7.16 16.15 -10.20
N THR A 232 5.94 16.22 -10.72
CA THR A 232 5.58 17.02 -11.90
C THR A 232 4.75 18.21 -11.46
N ARG A 233 5.16 19.40 -11.90
CA ARG A 233 4.40 20.63 -11.73
C ARG A 233 4.05 21.21 -13.09
N PHE A 234 2.93 21.92 -13.19
CA PHE A 234 2.44 22.47 -14.45
C PHE A 234 2.12 23.97 -14.35
N CYS A 235 2.18 24.66 -15.48
CA CYS A 235 1.75 26.04 -15.64
C CYS A 235 1.10 26.23 -17.01
N LEU A 236 -0.09 26.83 -17.03
CA LEU A 236 -0.82 27.20 -18.24
C LEU A 236 -0.91 28.74 -18.35
N PRO A 237 0.13 29.42 -18.89
CA PRO A 237 0.14 30.88 -18.99
C PRO A 237 -1.05 31.43 -19.78
N GLN A 238 -1.50 30.71 -20.80
CA GLN A 238 -2.64 31.08 -21.64
C GLN A 238 -3.96 31.05 -20.88
N GLN A 239 -4.01 30.32 -19.75
CA GLN A 239 -5.14 30.28 -18.81
C GLN A 239 -4.96 31.24 -17.63
N GLY A 240 -3.87 32.02 -17.60
CA GLY A 240 -3.59 33.03 -16.58
C GLY A 240 -2.80 32.54 -15.38
N MET A 241 -2.21 31.35 -15.43
CA MET A 241 -1.24 30.90 -14.42
C MET A 241 0.07 31.68 -14.56
N THR A 242 0.63 32.09 -13.43
CA THR A 242 1.92 32.81 -13.37
C THR A 242 2.99 32.03 -12.61
N THR A 243 2.62 30.90 -12.00
CA THR A 243 3.48 30.04 -11.20
C THR A 243 3.17 28.59 -11.53
N LEU A 244 4.14 27.71 -11.27
CA LEU A 244 3.96 26.27 -11.33
C LEU A 244 3.06 25.80 -10.18
N ASP A 245 2.17 24.86 -10.47
CA ASP A 245 1.30 24.20 -9.50
C ASP A 245 1.49 22.67 -9.56
N TYR A 246 1.13 21.94 -8.51
CA TYR A 246 1.29 20.48 -8.47
C TYR A 246 0.41 19.79 -9.53
N LEU A 247 0.99 18.87 -10.31
CA LEU A 247 0.26 18.04 -11.26
C LEU A 247 0.14 16.60 -10.77
N SER A 248 1.29 15.95 -10.55
CA SER A 248 1.36 14.54 -10.19
C SER A 248 2.66 14.24 -9.46
N SER A 249 2.67 13.12 -8.73
CA SER A 249 3.89 12.49 -8.27
C SER A 249 3.76 10.97 -8.39
N GLY A 250 4.91 10.31 -8.47
CA GLY A 250 5.01 8.86 -8.49
C GLY A 250 6.47 8.44 -8.25
N SER A 251 6.68 7.19 -7.89
CA SER A 251 8.01 6.70 -7.55
C SER A 251 8.93 6.71 -8.78
N ALA A 252 10.22 6.89 -8.54
CA ALA A 252 11.21 6.87 -9.60
C ALA A 252 12.49 6.18 -9.13
N VAL A 253 13.32 5.77 -10.07
CA VAL A 253 14.62 5.17 -9.79
C VAL A 253 15.71 5.83 -10.62
N VAL A 254 16.93 5.83 -10.11
CA VAL A 254 18.12 6.17 -10.90
C VAL A 254 18.88 4.88 -11.16
N LEU A 255 19.13 4.57 -12.42
CA LEU A 255 19.81 3.36 -12.86
C LEU A 255 21.15 3.70 -13.51
N GLN A 256 22.17 2.87 -13.25
CA GLN A 256 23.43 2.95 -13.99
C GLN A 256 23.21 2.41 -15.42
N ALA A 257 23.45 3.26 -16.41
CA ALA A 257 23.45 2.85 -17.81
C ALA A 257 24.82 2.26 -18.18
N SER A 258 24.82 1.23 -19.04
CA SER A 258 26.06 0.60 -19.49
C SER A 258 26.96 1.58 -20.27
N PRO A 259 28.28 1.61 -20.01
CA PRO A 259 29.22 2.51 -20.68
C PRO A 259 29.44 2.18 -22.17
N LYS A 260 28.75 1.17 -22.71
CA LYS A 260 28.91 0.72 -24.11
C LYS A 260 28.32 1.69 -25.15
N SER A 261 27.48 2.64 -24.73
CA SER A 261 26.92 3.66 -25.62
C SER A 261 27.61 5.02 -25.37
N PRO A 262 28.46 5.51 -26.28
CA PRO A 262 29.19 6.76 -26.10
C PRO A 262 28.31 8.02 -26.18
N THR A 263 27.03 7.87 -26.51
CA THR A 263 26.08 8.99 -26.71
C THR A 263 24.98 9.07 -25.65
N ARG A 264 24.91 8.13 -24.69
CA ARG A 264 23.87 8.11 -23.65
C ARG A 264 24.41 8.53 -22.29
N PRO A 265 23.58 9.19 -21.46
CA PRO A 265 23.97 9.53 -20.10
C PRO A 265 24.31 8.25 -19.32
N SER A 266 25.33 8.32 -18.46
CA SER A 266 25.74 7.21 -17.60
C SER A 266 24.68 6.84 -16.54
N LEU A 267 23.68 7.70 -16.36
CA LEU A 267 22.60 7.57 -15.42
C LEU A 267 21.27 7.77 -16.14
N ALA A 268 20.30 6.94 -15.80
CA ALA A 268 18.95 6.95 -16.35
C ALA A 268 17.94 7.14 -15.22
N VAL A 269 17.07 8.15 -15.29
CA VAL A 269 15.95 8.30 -14.37
C VAL A 269 14.75 7.58 -14.97
N VAL A 270 14.25 6.54 -14.32
CA VAL A 270 13.16 5.69 -14.84
C VAL A 270 11.96 5.73 -13.92
N THR A 271 10.77 5.75 -14.52
CA THR A 271 9.46 5.71 -13.87
C THR A 271 8.40 5.21 -14.87
N CYS A 272 7.12 5.24 -14.51
CA CYS A 272 6.03 4.91 -15.43
C CYS A 272 5.69 6.07 -16.37
N GLN A 273 5.21 5.75 -17.57
CA GLN A 273 4.75 6.72 -18.55
C GLN A 273 3.53 7.49 -18.06
N HIS A 274 2.58 6.84 -17.38
CA HIS A 274 1.41 7.53 -16.81
C HIS A 274 1.76 8.48 -15.67
N VAL A 275 2.88 8.24 -14.97
CA VAL A 275 3.39 9.11 -13.90
C VAL A 275 4.03 10.36 -14.49
N ALA A 276 4.92 10.19 -15.49
CA ALA A 276 5.64 11.28 -16.13
C ALA A 276 4.74 12.10 -17.07
N CYS A 277 3.88 11.44 -17.83
CA CYS A 277 3.09 12.04 -18.91
C CYS A 277 1.59 11.76 -18.74
N PRO A 278 0.94 12.15 -17.61
CA PRO A 278 -0.45 11.80 -17.35
C PRO A 278 -1.43 12.31 -18.42
N TRP A 279 -1.08 13.40 -19.15
CA TRP A 279 -1.89 13.92 -20.26
C TRP A 279 -1.98 12.99 -21.48
N LEU A 280 -1.07 12.02 -21.61
CA LEU A 280 -1.16 10.95 -22.62
C LEU A 280 -2.14 9.85 -22.24
N PHE A 281 -2.66 9.85 -21.01
CA PHE A 281 -3.60 8.87 -20.47
C PHE A 281 -4.97 9.51 -20.15
N PRO A 282 -5.60 10.23 -21.10
CA PRO A 282 -6.81 10.99 -20.82
C PRO A 282 -7.95 10.10 -20.35
N LYS A 283 -8.06 8.83 -20.82
CA LYS A 283 -9.09 7.90 -20.34
C LYS A 283 -8.94 7.51 -18.87
N TYR A 284 -7.72 7.46 -18.37
CA TYR A 284 -7.42 7.11 -16.98
C TYR A 284 -7.84 8.25 -16.03
N PHE A 285 -7.68 9.50 -16.48
CA PHE A 285 -7.93 10.68 -15.67
C PHE A 285 -9.19 11.49 -16.07
N LEU A 286 -9.91 11.13 -17.14
CA LEU A 286 -10.96 11.97 -17.74
C LEU A 286 -12.09 12.34 -16.78
N ALA A 287 -12.49 11.37 -15.94
CA ALA A 287 -13.57 11.55 -14.99
C ALA A 287 -13.22 12.56 -13.88
N THR A 288 -11.92 12.76 -13.65
CA THR A 288 -11.37 13.56 -12.55
C THR A 288 -10.80 14.89 -13.07
N TRP A 289 -10.08 14.89 -14.19
CA TRP A 289 -9.27 16.00 -14.71
C TRP A 289 -9.52 16.26 -16.21
N ASP A 290 -10.73 16.69 -16.56
CA ASP A 290 -11.09 17.06 -17.95
C ASP A 290 -10.17 18.13 -18.58
N TRP A 291 -9.56 18.98 -17.74
CA TRP A 291 -8.62 20.02 -18.15
C TRP A 291 -7.24 19.50 -18.55
N LEU A 292 -6.90 18.24 -18.24
CA LEU A 292 -5.59 17.66 -18.55
C LEU A 292 -5.30 17.63 -20.06
N GLN A 293 -6.36 17.64 -20.89
CA GLN A 293 -6.28 17.76 -22.36
C GLN A 293 -5.60 19.06 -22.83
N PHE A 294 -5.49 20.08 -21.97
CA PHE A 294 -4.81 21.34 -22.28
C PHE A 294 -3.35 21.36 -21.82
N VAL A 295 -2.90 20.32 -21.11
CA VAL A 295 -1.53 20.15 -20.66
C VAL A 295 -0.75 19.38 -21.72
N ASN A 296 0.48 19.79 -21.93
CA ASN A 296 1.46 19.07 -22.74
C ASN A 296 2.84 19.31 -22.10
N GLU A 297 3.86 18.77 -22.73
CA GLU A 297 5.24 18.84 -22.25
C GLU A 297 5.77 20.27 -22.01
N ASP A 298 5.37 21.25 -22.83
CA ASP A 298 5.80 22.65 -22.66
C ASP A 298 5.30 23.26 -21.35
N HIS A 299 4.14 22.77 -20.88
CA HIS A 299 3.46 23.25 -19.69
C HIS A 299 3.97 22.64 -18.40
N VAL A 300 4.78 21.57 -18.45
CA VAL A 300 5.20 20.84 -17.25
C VAL A 300 6.68 20.99 -16.94
N ARG A 301 7.03 20.83 -15.67
CA ARG A 301 8.41 20.74 -15.18
C ARG A 301 8.51 19.54 -14.27
N HIS A 302 9.48 18.68 -14.56
CA HIS A 302 9.77 17.49 -13.79
C HIS A 302 10.93 17.74 -12.85
N SER A 303 10.87 17.13 -11.67
CA SER A 303 11.96 17.13 -10.70
C SER A 303 12.02 15.78 -10.02
N LEU A 304 13.25 15.34 -9.72
CA LEU A 304 13.52 14.15 -8.94
C LEU A 304 13.77 14.57 -7.49
N GLN A 305 12.89 14.17 -6.59
CA GLN A 305 12.99 14.49 -5.16
C GLN A 305 13.52 13.30 -4.37
N LEU A 306 14.47 13.54 -3.46
CA LEU A 306 14.87 12.60 -2.43
C LEU A 306 14.03 12.84 -1.19
N LEU A 307 13.10 11.93 -0.91
CA LEU A 307 12.22 11.98 0.25
C LEU A 307 12.81 11.14 1.37
N ALA A 308 12.78 11.63 2.60
CA ALA A 308 13.22 10.86 3.76
C ALA A 308 12.33 11.06 4.98
N VAL A 309 12.20 10.02 5.79
CA VAL A 309 11.54 10.08 7.10
C VAL A 309 12.50 9.57 8.17
N SER A 310 12.45 10.18 9.36
CA SER A 310 13.33 9.84 10.49
C SER A 310 12.56 9.06 11.55
N GLY A 311 13.06 7.90 11.97
CA GLY A 311 12.57 7.15 13.14
C GLY A 311 11.39 6.19 12.90
N ASP A 312 11.03 5.44 13.95
CA ASP A 312 10.15 4.26 13.94
C ASP A 312 8.65 4.56 13.68
N ASP A 313 8.24 5.83 13.70
CA ASP A 313 6.86 6.30 13.41
C ASP A 313 6.71 6.81 11.97
N ALA A 314 7.48 6.18 11.06
CA ALA A 314 7.72 6.66 9.69
C ALA A 314 6.47 6.69 8.82
N ASP A 315 5.45 5.88 9.14
CA ASP A 315 4.29 5.75 8.27
C ASP A 315 3.32 6.94 8.42
N ASN A 316 3.32 7.68 9.53
CA ASN A 316 2.44 8.85 9.73
C ASN A 316 3.17 10.20 9.77
N THR A 317 4.50 10.21 9.63
CA THR A 317 5.29 11.44 9.67
C THR A 317 5.49 11.98 8.27
N LYS A 318 5.19 13.27 8.05
CA LYS A 318 5.41 13.95 6.78
C LYS A 318 6.88 13.82 6.35
N ALA A 319 7.13 13.35 5.13
CA ALA A 319 8.48 13.21 4.62
C ALA A 319 9.14 14.57 4.39
N GLU A 320 10.44 14.61 4.71
CA GLU A 320 11.32 15.73 4.41
C GLU A 320 11.84 15.55 2.98
N VAL A 321 11.72 16.60 2.15
CA VAL A 321 12.40 16.66 0.85
C VAL A 321 13.84 17.09 1.12
N LEU A 322 14.79 16.15 1.07
CA LEU A 322 16.21 16.41 1.32
C LEU A 322 16.89 17.07 0.13
N LEU A 323 16.41 16.77 -1.08
CA LEU A 323 16.98 17.23 -2.35
C LEU A 323 15.88 17.27 -3.41
N GLU A 324 15.94 18.26 -4.31
CA GLU A 324 15.10 18.32 -5.51
C GLU A 324 16.00 18.64 -6.71
N LEU A 325 16.10 17.69 -7.65
CA LEU A 325 16.94 17.79 -8.84
C LEU A 325 16.08 18.05 -10.08
N PRO A 326 16.28 19.15 -10.82
CA PRO A 326 15.57 19.41 -12.06
C PRO A 326 15.85 18.33 -13.12
N LEU A 327 14.81 17.97 -13.87
CA LEU A 327 14.89 17.05 -15.00
C LEU A 327 14.61 17.81 -16.29
N THR A 328 15.26 17.40 -17.38
CA THR A 328 15.02 17.97 -18.70
C THR A 328 13.54 17.84 -19.06
N PRO A 329 12.93 18.84 -19.73
CA PRO A 329 11.52 18.75 -20.14
C PRO A 329 11.21 17.52 -21.00
N GLN A 330 12.19 17.08 -21.79
CA GLN A 330 12.03 15.98 -22.73
C GLN A 330 11.89 14.62 -22.03
N VAL A 331 10.78 13.92 -22.29
CA VAL A 331 10.54 12.55 -21.80
C VAL A 331 10.64 11.56 -22.96
N GLN A 332 11.39 10.48 -22.75
CA GLN A 332 11.42 9.35 -23.67
C GLN A 332 10.49 8.26 -23.12
N THR A 333 9.59 7.74 -23.96
CA THR A 333 8.60 6.75 -23.53
C THR A 333 8.74 5.47 -24.35
N HIS A 334 8.51 4.33 -23.72
CA HIS A 334 8.52 3.04 -24.42
C HIS A 334 7.26 2.90 -25.28
N GLU A 335 7.38 2.31 -26.46
CA GLU A 335 6.27 2.21 -27.44
C GLU A 335 5.06 1.37 -26.96
N SER A 336 5.32 0.36 -26.14
CA SER A 336 4.33 -0.68 -25.78
C SER A 336 4.27 -1.00 -24.29
N ARG A 337 5.12 -0.37 -23.47
CA ARG A 337 5.19 -0.58 -22.03
C ARG A 337 5.02 0.76 -21.34
N ASP A 338 4.50 0.73 -20.13
CA ASP A 338 4.33 1.91 -19.31
C ASP A 338 5.65 2.31 -18.63
N LEU A 339 6.63 2.67 -19.46
CA LEU A 339 7.97 3.12 -19.06
C LEU A 339 8.25 4.51 -19.62
N ALA A 340 8.83 5.35 -18.77
CA ALA A 340 9.39 6.64 -19.12
C ALA A 340 10.84 6.76 -18.64
N LEU A 341 11.67 7.37 -19.48
CA LEU A 341 13.06 7.71 -19.25
C LEU A 341 13.20 9.24 -19.26
N LEU A 342 13.73 9.78 -18.17
CA LEU A 342 14.02 11.19 -17.98
C LEU A 342 15.52 11.39 -17.74
N THR A 343 15.99 12.60 -18.04
CA THR A 343 17.40 12.97 -17.89
C THR A 343 17.53 14.11 -16.87
N LEU A 344 18.52 14.03 -15.99
CA LEU A 344 18.88 15.14 -15.10
C LEU A 344 19.37 16.34 -15.92
N GLU A 345 18.93 17.55 -15.58
CA GLU A 345 19.43 18.76 -16.25
C GLU A 345 20.94 18.92 -16.02
N ASP A 346 21.42 18.56 -14.83
CA ASP A 346 22.84 18.53 -14.48
C ASP A 346 23.24 17.13 -13.98
N PRO A 347 23.99 16.35 -14.78
CA PRO A 347 24.50 15.04 -14.36
C PRO A 347 25.41 15.08 -13.13
N GLU A 348 26.08 16.21 -12.85
CA GLU A 348 26.94 16.36 -11.68
C GLU A 348 26.15 16.40 -10.37
N SER A 349 24.90 16.86 -10.44
CA SER A 349 24.02 16.97 -9.28
C SER A 349 23.74 15.62 -8.62
N TRP A 350 23.78 14.52 -9.40
CA TRP A 350 23.67 13.18 -8.84
C TRP A 350 24.91 12.81 -8.03
N ARG A 351 26.12 13.07 -8.54
CA ARG A 351 27.37 12.80 -7.78
C ARG A 351 27.38 13.55 -6.45
N GLN A 352 26.93 14.80 -6.44
CA GLN A 352 26.80 15.57 -5.21
C GLN A 352 25.78 14.94 -4.25
N ALA A 353 24.67 14.42 -4.77
CA ALA A 353 23.69 13.69 -3.96
C ALA A 353 24.28 12.41 -3.35
N GLU A 354 25.06 11.64 -4.13
CA GLU A 354 25.76 10.43 -3.66
C GLU A 354 26.73 10.78 -2.53
N GLU A 355 27.53 11.84 -2.69
CA GLU A 355 28.49 12.29 -1.68
C GLU A 355 27.79 12.83 -0.41
N GLN A 356 26.74 13.64 -0.58
CA GLN A 356 26.08 14.33 0.53
C GLN A 356 25.14 13.42 1.33
N PHE A 357 24.39 12.54 0.65
CA PHE A 357 23.32 11.75 1.25
C PHE A 357 23.60 10.24 1.24
N GLY A 358 24.67 9.78 0.59
CA GLY A 358 24.99 8.36 0.47
C GLY A 358 23.99 7.58 -0.39
N VAL A 359 23.22 8.25 -1.24
CA VAL A 359 22.38 7.59 -2.24
C VAL A 359 23.26 6.97 -3.32
N GLN A 360 22.76 5.96 -4.01
CA GLN A 360 23.46 5.28 -5.10
C GLN A 360 22.48 4.96 -6.22
N ALA A 361 22.95 5.00 -7.45
CA ALA A 361 22.21 4.48 -8.58
C ALA A 361 22.08 2.96 -8.51
N LEU A 362 20.89 2.43 -8.78
CA LEU A 362 20.62 1.00 -8.76
C LEU A 362 21.23 0.30 -9.99
N THR A 363 21.61 -0.96 -9.81
CA THR A 363 22.06 -1.84 -10.90
C THR A 363 20.95 -2.81 -11.26
N LEU A 364 20.66 -2.94 -12.56
CA LEU A 364 19.71 -3.92 -13.07
C LEU A 364 20.31 -5.33 -13.03
N LEU A 365 19.60 -6.26 -12.41
CA LEU A 365 19.97 -7.67 -12.44
C LEU A 365 19.61 -8.29 -13.79
N GLN A 366 20.51 -9.12 -14.32
CA GLN A 366 20.28 -9.79 -15.61
C GLN A 366 19.53 -11.10 -15.45
N GLU A 367 19.60 -11.73 -14.28
CA GLU A 367 18.92 -12.98 -14.04
C GLU A 367 17.44 -12.72 -13.74
N PRO A 368 16.51 -13.40 -14.44
CA PRO A 368 15.09 -13.27 -14.20
C PRO A 368 14.71 -13.88 -12.85
N CYS A 369 13.67 -13.35 -12.22
CA CYS A 369 13.11 -13.95 -11.01
C CYS A 369 12.57 -15.36 -11.26
N GLY A 370 12.87 -16.27 -10.34
CA GLY A 370 12.24 -17.57 -10.20
C GLY A 370 10.97 -17.51 -9.37
N GLN A 371 10.04 -18.44 -9.60
CA GLN A 371 8.81 -18.55 -8.82
C GLN A 371 9.13 -18.74 -7.33
N GLY A 372 8.56 -17.87 -6.49
CA GLY A 372 8.80 -17.85 -5.05
C GLY A 372 9.98 -16.99 -4.60
N ASP A 373 10.75 -16.40 -5.53
CA ASP A 373 11.84 -15.49 -5.19
C ASP A 373 11.29 -14.29 -4.40
N SER A 374 11.93 -13.98 -3.29
CA SER A 374 11.54 -12.86 -2.44
C SER A 374 11.91 -11.54 -3.11
N VAL A 375 10.94 -10.63 -3.17
CA VAL A 375 11.09 -9.30 -3.75
C VAL A 375 10.63 -8.22 -2.79
N ILE A 376 11.17 -7.01 -2.97
CA ILE A 376 10.84 -5.84 -2.18
C ILE A 376 10.45 -4.71 -3.13
N PHE A 377 9.24 -4.17 -2.97
CA PHE A 377 8.76 -3.01 -3.72
C PHE A 377 9.12 -1.75 -2.94
N SER A 378 9.89 -0.85 -3.55
CA SER A 378 10.36 0.39 -2.92
C SER A 378 9.85 1.61 -3.69
N GLY A 379 9.19 2.52 -2.98
CA GLY A 379 8.59 3.72 -3.55
C GLY A 379 8.00 4.62 -2.47
N HIS A 380 6.98 5.39 -2.79
CA HIS A 380 6.24 6.17 -1.82
C HIS A 380 4.73 5.93 -1.92
N ARG A 381 4.03 6.17 -0.82
CA ARG A 381 2.57 6.30 -0.80
C ARG A 381 2.15 7.77 -0.74
N GLN A 382 1.00 8.09 -1.32
CA GLN A 382 0.39 9.41 -1.23
C GLN A 382 -0.74 9.43 -0.19
N LEU A 383 -0.74 10.45 0.67
CA LEU A 383 -1.85 10.65 1.62
C LEU A 383 -2.98 11.42 0.94
N GLN A 384 -4.19 10.84 0.96
CA GLN A 384 -5.37 11.44 0.31
C GLN A 384 -5.84 12.76 0.96
N GLU A 385 -5.48 13.01 2.22
CA GLU A 385 -5.93 14.19 2.98
C GLU A 385 -5.12 15.47 2.68
N GLU A 386 -3.88 15.34 2.17
CA GLU A 386 -3.02 16.48 1.80
C GLU A 386 -2.40 16.27 0.41
N GLN A 387 -2.82 17.07 -0.58
CA GLN A 387 -2.28 17.01 -1.95
C GLN A 387 -0.75 17.11 -1.97
N GLY A 388 -0.11 16.11 -2.59
CA GLY A 388 1.34 16.05 -2.75
C GLY A 388 2.11 15.60 -1.50
N CYS A 389 1.44 15.21 -0.42
CA CYS A 389 2.09 14.60 0.73
C CYS A 389 2.48 13.15 0.42
N GLN A 390 3.79 12.90 0.36
CA GLN A 390 4.38 11.63 -0.04
C GLN A 390 5.17 11.05 1.13
N ILE A 391 5.04 9.74 1.38
CA ILE A 391 5.74 9.04 2.46
C ILE A 391 6.46 7.82 1.90
N PRO A 392 7.79 7.68 2.10
CA PRO A 392 8.54 6.49 1.74
C PRO A 392 7.85 5.20 2.22
N LYS A 393 7.64 4.26 1.31
CA LYS A 393 7.00 2.97 1.59
C LYS A 393 7.77 1.83 0.93
N THR A 394 7.83 0.74 1.66
CA THR A 394 8.42 -0.51 1.22
C THR A 394 7.44 -1.62 1.51
N VAL A 395 7.22 -2.52 0.55
CA VAL A 395 6.31 -3.67 0.71
C VAL A 395 7.06 -4.92 0.29
N THR A 396 7.01 -5.96 1.11
CA THR A 396 7.62 -7.25 0.78
C THR A 396 6.66 -8.09 -0.04
N GLY A 397 7.22 -9.00 -0.84
CA GLY A 397 6.46 -9.88 -1.71
C GLY A 397 7.27 -11.06 -2.20
N HIS A 398 6.67 -11.82 -3.09
CA HIS A 398 7.36 -12.88 -3.80
C HIS A 398 6.89 -12.96 -5.25
N PHE A 399 7.83 -13.28 -6.14
CA PHE A 399 7.55 -13.46 -7.55
C PHE A 399 6.60 -14.65 -7.78
N VAL A 400 5.56 -14.42 -8.60
CA VAL A 400 4.52 -15.41 -8.88
C VAL A 400 4.70 -16.01 -10.26
N GLY A 401 4.96 -15.19 -11.27
CA GLY A 401 5.11 -15.67 -12.63
C GLY A 401 5.11 -14.57 -13.68
N ARG A 402 5.15 -15.00 -14.94
CA ARG A 402 5.23 -14.10 -16.11
C ARG A 402 4.14 -14.45 -17.13
N SER A 403 3.55 -13.44 -17.76
CA SER A 403 2.66 -13.65 -18.91
C SER A 403 3.43 -14.04 -20.17
N SER A 404 2.71 -14.51 -21.18
CA SER A 404 3.23 -14.68 -22.54
C SER A 404 3.75 -13.38 -23.17
N SER A 405 3.15 -12.24 -22.80
CA SER A 405 3.60 -10.92 -23.24
C SER A 405 4.85 -10.44 -22.52
N GLY A 406 5.37 -11.16 -21.51
CA GLY A 406 6.57 -10.78 -20.77
C GLY A 406 6.31 -9.92 -19.53
N GLN A 407 5.05 -9.62 -19.21
CA GLN A 407 4.69 -8.94 -17.96
C GLN A 407 5.00 -9.83 -16.76
N GLU A 408 5.62 -9.27 -15.73
CA GLU A 408 5.92 -9.99 -14.50
C GLU A 408 4.94 -9.66 -13.38
N PHE A 409 4.64 -10.68 -12.57
CA PHE A 409 3.67 -10.59 -11.49
C PHE A 409 4.29 -11.09 -10.19
N ALA A 410 4.00 -10.37 -9.11
CA ALA A 410 4.41 -10.74 -7.78
C ALA A 410 3.26 -10.53 -6.79
N TRP A 411 3.14 -11.43 -5.83
CA TRP A 411 2.28 -11.23 -4.68
C TRP A 411 2.96 -10.26 -3.72
N SER A 412 2.17 -9.44 -3.04
CA SER A 412 2.65 -8.47 -2.06
C SER A 412 1.92 -8.66 -0.73
N GLN A 413 2.64 -8.41 0.38
CA GLN A 413 2.09 -8.52 1.73
C GLN A 413 0.94 -7.54 1.98
N GLU A 414 0.99 -6.39 1.31
CA GLU A 414 -0.02 -5.35 1.31
C GLU A 414 -0.30 -4.92 -0.12
N LEU A 415 -1.54 -4.52 -0.41
CA LEU A 415 -1.86 -3.91 -1.69
C LEU A 415 -1.02 -2.63 -1.86
N LEU A 416 -0.33 -2.50 -2.99
CA LEU A 416 0.46 -1.29 -3.25
C LEU A 416 -0.47 -0.07 -3.36
N GLU A 417 -0.08 0.99 -2.65
CA GLU A 417 -0.82 2.24 -2.60
C GLU A 417 -0.49 3.16 -3.79
N GLU A 418 -1.33 4.18 -3.98
CA GLU A 418 -1.08 5.25 -4.95
C GLU A 418 0.26 5.95 -4.67
N GLY A 419 1.04 6.15 -5.72
CA GLY A 419 2.42 6.67 -5.65
C GLY A 419 3.50 5.61 -5.84
N MET A 420 3.20 4.32 -5.66
CA MET A 420 4.20 3.24 -5.79
C MET A 420 4.61 2.94 -7.23
N CYS A 421 3.79 3.31 -8.23
CA CYS A 421 4.12 3.15 -9.65
C CYS A 421 5.41 3.89 -10.01
N GLY A 422 6.25 3.25 -10.82
CA GLY A 422 7.60 3.71 -11.17
C GLY A 422 8.67 3.39 -10.13
N GLY A 423 8.31 2.77 -9.00
CA GLY A 423 9.23 2.36 -7.95
C GLY A 423 10.07 1.13 -8.32
N ALA A 424 11.13 0.88 -7.56
CA ALA A 424 12.00 -0.27 -7.77
C ALA A 424 11.35 -1.57 -7.27
N VAL A 425 11.54 -2.65 -8.02
CA VAL A 425 11.41 -4.02 -7.51
C VAL A 425 12.81 -4.54 -7.25
N LEU A 426 13.13 -4.83 -6.00
CA LEU A 426 14.44 -5.28 -5.56
C LEU A 426 14.40 -6.78 -5.22
N GLY A 427 15.40 -7.55 -5.64
CA GLY A 427 15.55 -8.93 -5.18
C GLY A 427 16.03 -8.96 -3.73
N ALA A 428 15.28 -9.58 -2.82
CA ALA A 428 15.60 -9.52 -1.38
C ALA A 428 16.96 -10.14 -1.03
N ALA A 429 17.44 -11.11 -1.82
CA ALA A 429 18.72 -11.79 -1.61
C ALA A 429 19.92 -11.07 -2.26
N THR A 430 19.67 -10.28 -3.30
CA THR A 430 20.71 -9.71 -4.17
C THR A 430 20.81 -8.19 -4.04
N ASP A 431 19.79 -7.55 -3.47
CA ASP A 431 19.62 -6.09 -3.36
C ASP A 431 19.67 -5.35 -4.71
N GLY A 432 19.63 -6.10 -5.81
CA GLY A 432 19.65 -5.56 -7.17
C GLY A 432 18.24 -5.35 -7.71
N CYS A 433 18.10 -4.42 -8.64
CA CYS A 433 16.82 -4.08 -9.25
C CYS A 433 16.43 -5.15 -10.29
N VAL A 434 15.35 -5.87 -10.00
CA VAL A 434 14.77 -6.91 -10.87
C VAL A 434 13.66 -6.36 -11.77
N GLY A 435 13.20 -5.13 -11.54
CA GLY A 435 12.22 -4.48 -12.39
C GLY A 435 11.65 -3.18 -11.84
N ILE A 436 10.65 -2.63 -12.52
CA ILE A 436 9.97 -1.37 -12.17
C ILE A 436 8.48 -1.64 -11.96
N VAL A 437 7.95 -1.20 -10.81
CA VAL A 437 6.52 -1.33 -10.49
C VAL A 437 5.69 -0.59 -11.53
N GLU A 438 4.81 -1.29 -12.23
CA GLU A 438 3.89 -0.70 -13.21
C GLU A 438 2.56 -0.35 -12.54
N GLY A 439 2.07 -1.25 -11.68
CA GLY A 439 0.84 -1.06 -10.93
C GLY A 439 0.34 -2.34 -10.28
N ILE A 440 -0.95 -2.39 -9.99
CA ILE A 440 -1.63 -3.57 -9.44
C ILE A 440 -2.65 -4.11 -10.44
N VAL A 441 -2.83 -5.42 -10.47
CA VAL A 441 -3.88 -6.06 -11.26
C VAL A 441 -5.24 -5.71 -10.63
N PRO A 442 -6.14 -5.02 -11.34
CA PRO A 442 -7.39 -4.56 -10.75
C PRO A 442 -8.31 -5.73 -10.39
N THR A 443 -8.91 -5.68 -9.20
CA THR A 443 -9.95 -6.63 -8.78
C THR A 443 -11.15 -6.57 -9.72
N ILE A 444 -11.72 -7.73 -10.03
CA ILE A 444 -12.96 -7.82 -10.81
C ILE A 444 -14.11 -7.34 -9.92
N VAL A 445 -14.84 -6.32 -10.39
CA VAL A 445 -15.98 -5.71 -9.68
C VAL A 445 -17.30 -6.03 -10.37
N GLN A 446 -18.44 -5.81 -9.69
CA GLN A 446 -19.77 -5.98 -10.28
C GLN A 446 -19.92 -5.09 -11.53
N GLY A 447 -19.99 -5.73 -12.71
CA GLY A 447 -20.08 -5.06 -14.02
C GLY A 447 -19.02 -5.50 -15.03
N ASP A 448 -17.94 -6.15 -14.58
CA ASP A 448 -16.96 -6.77 -15.48
C ASP A 448 -17.56 -8.08 -16.06
N GLU A 449 -18.08 -8.03 -17.28
CA GLU A 449 -18.67 -9.20 -17.95
C GLU A 449 -17.59 -10.23 -18.34
N GLU A 450 -17.86 -11.51 -18.05
CA GLU A 450 -17.03 -12.61 -18.50
C GLU A 450 -17.07 -12.71 -20.03
N PRO A 451 -15.91 -12.67 -20.73
CA PRO A 451 -15.88 -12.79 -22.17
C PRO A 451 -16.43 -14.13 -22.64
N ALA A 452 -17.12 -14.12 -23.78
CA ALA A 452 -17.69 -15.32 -24.37
C ALA A 452 -16.61 -16.39 -24.61
N MET A 453 -16.86 -17.64 -24.21
CA MET A 453 -15.91 -18.76 -24.29
C MET A 453 -15.30 -19.02 -25.68
N HIS A 454 -15.92 -18.54 -26.76
CA HIS A 454 -15.38 -18.69 -28.11
C HIS A 454 -14.17 -17.77 -28.37
N ASP A 455 -14.05 -16.67 -27.61
CA ASP A 455 -12.89 -15.80 -27.61
C ASP A 455 -11.92 -16.28 -26.53
N ARG A 456 -11.14 -17.30 -26.90
CA ARG A 456 -10.21 -17.98 -25.97
C ARG A 456 -9.17 -17.04 -25.39
N GLU A 457 -8.75 -16.03 -26.15
CA GLU A 457 -7.72 -15.08 -25.70
C GLU A 457 -8.29 -14.11 -24.67
N ALA A 458 -9.45 -13.50 -24.96
CA ALA A 458 -10.13 -12.64 -23.99
C ALA A 458 -10.51 -13.40 -22.71
N HIS A 459 -10.99 -14.64 -22.85
CA HIS A 459 -11.35 -15.48 -21.71
C HIS A 459 -10.14 -15.88 -20.86
N ALA A 460 -9.00 -16.22 -21.48
CA ALA A 460 -7.76 -16.52 -20.76
C ALA A 460 -7.21 -15.28 -20.03
N ALA A 461 -7.25 -14.10 -20.66
CA ALA A 461 -6.85 -12.84 -20.03
C ALA A 461 -7.75 -12.49 -18.83
N TRP A 462 -9.06 -12.72 -18.94
CA TRP A 462 -10.02 -12.52 -17.85
C TRP A 462 -9.75 -13.47 -16.67
N GLN A 463 -9.53 -14.77 -16.93
CA GLN A 463 -9.17 -15.74 -15.90
C GLN A 463 -7.84 -15.38 -15.22
N MET A 464 -6.84 -14.96 -16.00
CA MET A 464 -5.54 -14.54 -15.48
C MET A 464 -5.69 -13.29 -14.59
N ARG A 465 -6.48 -12.29 -15.02
CA ARG A 465 -6.79 -11.10 -14.21
C ARG A 465 -7.51 -11.48 -12.92
N GLN A 466 -8.41 -12.44 -12.96
CA GLN A 466 -9.14 -12.91 -11.78
C GLN A 466 -8.22 -13.61 -10.78
N ALA A 467 -7.32 -14.48 -11.26
CA ALA A 467 -6.36 -15.20 -10.44
C ALA A 467 -5.28 -14.28 -9.84
N LEU A 468 -4.89 -13.24 -10.58
CA LEU A 468 -3.85 -12.29 -10.18
C LEU A 468 -4.40 -11.02 -9.54
N ALA A 469 -5.70 -10.92 -9.26
CA ALA A 469 -6.29 -9.73 -8.66
C ALA A 469 -5.52 -9.29 -7.40
N GLY A 470 -5.14 -8.01 -7.34
CA GLY A 470 -4.35 -7.42 -6.25
C GLY A 470 -2.84 -7.74 -6.28
N HIS A 471 -2.36 -8.56 -7.22
CA HIS A 471 -0.93 -8.78 -7.43
C HIS A 471 -0.28 -7.55 -8.08
N VAL A 472 1.00 -7.37 -7.82
CA VAL A 472 1.82 -6.34 -8.44
C VAL A 472 2.20 -6.77 -9.84
N ALA A 473 1.90 -5.92 -10.82
CA ALA A 473 2.46 -6.03 -12.16
C ALA A 473 3.71 -5.14 -12.23
N PHE A 474 4.81 -5.69 -12.74
CA PHE A 474 6.05 -4.94 -12.89
C PHE A 474 6.77 -5.29 -14.19
N ILE A 475 7.54 -4.33 -14.70
CA ILE A 475 8.27 -4.45 -15.95
C ILE A 475 9.66 -5.02 -15.62
N PRO A 476 10.07 -6.15 -16.25
CA PRO A 476 11.30 -6.84 -15.88
C PRO A 476 12.55 -6.02 -16.21
N SER A 477 13.60 -6.21 -15.41
CA SER A 477 14.90 -5.54 -15.57
C SER A 477 15.51 -5.69 -16.95
N SER A 478 15.27 -6.82 -17.63
CA SER A 478 15.74 -7.07 -18.99
C SER A 478 15.10 -6.11 -20.01
N GLU A 479 13.81 -5.84 -19.89
CA GLU A 479 13.12 -4.86 -20.75
C GLU A 479 13.50 -3.43 -20.39
N VAL A 480 13.62 -3.12 -19.10
CA VAL A 480 14.09 -1.80 -18.64
C VAL A 480 15.49 -1.51 -19.18
N LYS A 481 16.38 -2.51 -19.13
CA LYS A 481 17.73 -2.41 -19.68
C LYS A 481 17.71 -2.18 -21.18
N ARG A 482 16.90 -2.96 -21.91
CA ARG A 482 16.72 -2.80 -23.35
C ARG A 482 16.26 -1.39 -23.70
N PHE A 483 15.29 -0.86 -22.96
CA PHE A 483 14.80 0.51 -23.12
C PHE A 483 15.89 1.56 -22.89
N ILE A 484 16.73 1.39 -21.87
CA ILE A 484 17.84 2.31 -21.55
C ILE A 484 19.00 2.20 -22.55
N GLU A 485 19.22 1.04 -23.19
CA GLU A 485 20.39 0.79 -24.04
C GLU A 485 20.09 0.89 -25.56
N GLU A 486 18.89 0.55 -26.01
CA GLU A 486 18.53 0.48 -27.43
C GLU A 486 17.74 1.73 -27.89
N SER A 487 17.99 2.18 -29.12
CA SER A 487 17.37 3.40 -29.70
C SER A 487 16.03 3.17 -30.36
N ASP A 488 15.71 1.92 -30.65
CA ASP A 488 14.71 1.58 -31.65
C ASP A 488 13.28 1.58 -31.07
N TYR A 489 13.15 1.73 -29.75
CA TYR A 489 11.90 1.67 -28.98
C TYR A 489 11.49 3.01 -28.34
N LEU A 490 12.19 4.10 -28.69
CA LEU A 490 12.03 5.40 -28.04
C LEU A 490 11.05 6.29 -28.80
N LEU A 491 9.93 6.61 -28.16
CA LEU A 491 9.06 7.71 -28.57
C LEU A 491 9.42 8.94 -27.74
N LEU A 492 9.75 10.04 -28.42
CA LEU A 492 9.98 11.32 -27.75
C LEU A 492 8.64 12.05 -27.63
N THR A 493 8.32 12.51 -26.44
CA THR A 493 7.20 13.44 -26.28
C THR A 493 7.48 14.74 -27.04
N GLY A 494 6.40 15.40 -27.48
CA GLY A 494 6.49 16.69 -28.19
C GLY A 494 6.87 16.61 -29.67
N MET A 495 7.20 15.43 -30.20
CA MET A 495 7.32 15.22 -31.65
C MET A 495 5.95 14.84 -32.22
N GLU A 496 5.41 15.66 -33.14
CA GLU A 496 4.24 15.26 -33.94
C GLU A 496 4.58 13.99 -34.71
N VAL A 497 4.00 12.85 -34.32
CA VAL A 497 3.98 11.66 -35.20
C VAL A 497 3.12 12.05 -36.40
N PRO A 498 3.62 11.94 -37.65
CA PRO A 498 2.80 12.18 -38.83
C PRO A 498 1.55 11.30 -38.78
N PRO A 499 0.37 11.77 -39.23
CA PRO A 499 -0.90 11.07 -39.05
C PRO A 499 -1.07 9.78 -39.87
N TYR A 500 0.01 9.13 -40.28
CA TYR A 500 0.00 7.86 -41.00
C TYR A 500 1.19 6.99 -40.56
N MET A 501 0.97 6.16 -39.55
CA MET A 501 1.58 4.83 -39.41
C MET A 501 0.49 3.83 -39.06
#